data_AF-A0A7W3XZR4-F1
#
_entry.id   AF-A0A7W3XZR4-F1
#
_cell.length_a   1.000
_cell.length_b   1.000
_cell.length_c   1.000
_cell.angle_alpha   90.00
_cell.angle_beta   90.00
_cell.angle_gamma   90.00
#
_symmetry.space_group_name_H-M   'P 1'
#
loop_
_entity.id
_entity.type
_entity.pdbx_description
1 polymer ?
#
loop_
_entity_poly.entity_id
_entity_poly.type
_entity_poly.pdbx_seq_one_letter_code
_entity_poly.pdbx_strand_id
1 'polypeptide(L)'
;LHTFDAAAPDAGDPTDPAAPGWRELLPATRLEPDTVHRLLLPWLAALGTFDLLAAEHGGRVEDASDRFYSPPGHTLLPGRPDRMDQGWETRRRRDRGHDWIRYALPARARIRAVEIDTGRYRGNAPGWARLHTFDAAAPDAGDPTDPAAPGWRELLPATRLEPDTVHRLLLP
;
A
#
# COMPACT_ATOMS: atom_id res chain seq x y z
N LEU A 1 5.27 10.13 21.05
CA LEU A 1 3.97 10.56 20.45
C LEU A 1 3.02 9.39 20.58
N HIS A 2 1.83 9.60 21.12
CA HIS A 2 0.82 8.56 21.29
C HIS A 2 -0.43 8.91 20.48
N THR A 3 -1.18 7.90 20.08
CA THR A 3 -2.53 8.06 19.51
C THR A 3 -3.52 7.25 20.32
N PHE A 4 -4.77 7.70 20.35
CA PHE A 4 -5.86 7.02 21.04
C PHE A 4 -6.83 6.40 20.03
N ASP A 5 -6.97 5.08 20.07
CA ASP A 5 -7.95 4.36 19.25
C ASP A 5 -9.26 4.19 20.04
N ALA A 6 -10.20 5.11 19.80
CA ALA A 6 -11.52 5.07 20.41
C ALA A 6 -12.39 3.89 19.94
N ALA A 7 -11.99 3.18 18.88
CA ALA A 7 -12.69 2.01 18.37
C ALA A 7 -12.15 0.69 18.95
N ALA A 8 -11.10 0.72 19.76
CA ALA A 8 -10.61 -0.46 20.46
C ALA A 8 -11.70 -1.01 21.41
N PRO A 9 -11.92 -2.34 21.45
CA PRO A 9 -13.02 -2.95 22.20
C PRO A 9 -12.98 -2.72 23.72
N ASP A 10 -11.81 -2.32 24.25
CA ASP A 10 -11.51 -1.99 25.64
C ASP A 10 -10.92 -0.58 25.80
N ALA A 11 -11.19 0.32 24.84
CA ALA A 11 -10.75 1.71 24.92
C ALA A 11 -11.24 2.34 26.24
N GLY A 12 -10.29 2.66 27.13
CA GLY A 12 -10.56 3.32 28.41
C GLY A 12 -10.76 4.84 28.26
N ASP A 13 -10.49 5.59 29.32
CA ASP A 13 -10.62 7.04 29.29
C ASP A 13 -9.59 7.67 28.33
N PRO A 14 -10.02 8.42 27.30
CA PRO A 14 -9.10 9.10 26.38
C PRO A 14 -8.23 10.16 27.05
N THR A 15 -8.52 10.56 28.29
CA THR A 15 -7.70 11.50 29.07
C THR A 15 -6.66 10.81 29.94
N ASP A 16 -6.74 9.50 30.13
CA ASP A 16 -5.74 8.69 30.84
C ASP A 16 -4.76 8.06 29.85
N PRO A 17 -3.50 8.52 29.74
CA PRO A 17 -2.51 7.96 28.82
C PRO A 17 -2.11 6.50 29.13
N ALA A 18 -2.48 5.97 30.31
CA ALA A 18 -2.31 4.57 30.66
C ALA A 18 -3.49 3.67 30.20
N ALA A 19 -4.56 4.27 29.66
CA ALA A 19 -5.71 3.51 29.18
C ALA A 19 -5.36 2.62 27.96
N PRO A 20 -6.03 1.46 27.80
CA PRO A 20 -5.69 0.47 26.74
C PRO A 20 -5.82 1.01 25.31
N GLY A 21 -6.64 2.04 25.11
CA GLY A 21 -6.82 2.68 23.81
C GLY A 21 -5.60 3.47 23.33
N TRP A 22 -4.62 3.75 24.19
CA TRP A 22 -3.40 4.47 23.81
C TRP A 22 -2.35 3.56 23.19
N ARG A 23 -1.85 3.95 22.02
CA ARG A 23 -0.74 3.30 21.32
C ARG A 23 0.41 4.27 21.10
N GLU A 24 1.62 3.84 21.42
CA GLU A 24 2.84 4.59 21.09
C GLU A 24 3.09 4.55 19.57
N LEU A 25 3.19 5.73 18.96
CA LEU A 25 3.51 5.91 17.54
C LEU A 25 4.98 6.27 17.31
N LEU A 26 5.58 6.92 18.30
CA LEU A 26 6.96 7.39 18.26
C LEU A 26 7.49 7.26 19.68
N PRO A 27 8.58 6.50 19.90
CA PRO A 27 9.17 6.34 21.23
C PRO A 27 9.58 7.69 21.81
N ALA A 28 9.86 7.70 23.11
CA ALA A 28 10.42 8.86 23.78
C ALA A 28 11.72 9.32 23.09
N THR A 29 11.63 10.39 22.31
CA THR A 29 12.74 10.96 21.55
C THR A 29 13.21 12.22 22.25
N ARG A 30 14.50 12.29 22.58
CA ARG A 30 15.12 13.50 23.14
C ARG A 30 15.03 14.64 22.13
N LEU A 31 14.54 15.79 22.57
CA LEU A 31 14.47 17.02 21.78
C LEU A 31 15.43 18.05 22.38
N GLU A 32 16.09 18.80 21.51
CA GLU A 32 16.97 19.90 21.88
C GLU A 32 16.22 21.26 21.86
N PRO A 33 16.50 22.19 22.79
CA PRO A 33 15.93 23.53 22.76
C PRO A 33 16.20 24.27 21.44
N ASP A 34 15.32 25.21 21.11
CA ASP A 34 15.46 26.15 19.98
C ASP A 34 15.73 25.50 18.61
N THR A 35 15.34 24.22 18.45
CA THR A 35 15.56 23.43 17.25
C THR A 35 14.23 22.93 16.69
N VAL A 36 14.05 23.02 15.37
CA VAL A 36 12.90 22.41 14.68
C VAL A 36 13.15 20.91 14.54
N HIS A 37 12.40 20.12 15.30
CA HIS A 37 12.44 18.66 15.21
C HIS A 37 11.38 18.16 14.21
N ARG A 38 11.83 17.53 13.11
CA ARG A 38 10.93 16.84 12.16
C ARG A 38 10.97 15.35 12.45
N LEU A 39 9.93 14.86 13.13
CA LEU A 39 9.80 13.44 13.45
C LEU A 39 8.96 12.76 12.36
N LEU A 40 9.57 11.88 11.59
CA LEU A 40 8.88 11.10 10.57
C LEU A 40 8.27 9.86 11.23
N LEU A 41 6.94 9.82 11.28
CA LEU A 41 6.22 8.61 11.64
C LEU A 41 6.24 7.63 10.47
N PRO A 42 6.35 6.31 10.74
CA PRO A 42 5.95 5.31 9.77
C PRO A 42 4.51 5.61 9.34
N TRP A 43 4.30 5.81 8.05
CA TRP A 43 3.05 6.39 7.55
C TRP A 43 1.82 5.51 7.85
N LEU A 44 1.98 4.18 7.83
CA LEU A 44 0.95 3.23 8.23
C LEU A 44 0.60 3.34 9.72
N ALA A 45 1.60 3.55 10.58
CA ALA A 45 1.38 3.76 12.01
C ALA A 45 0.62 5.07 12.26
N ALA A 46 0.97 6.16 11.55
CA ALA A 46 0.22 7.41 11.59
C ALA A 46 -1.24 7.24 11.15
N LEU A 47 -1.51 6.31 10.23
CA LEU A 47 -2.86 5.96 9.80
C LEU A 47 -3.57 4.98 10.73
N GLY A 48 -2.91 4.39 11.74
CA GLY A 48 -3.49 3.33 12.56
C GLY A 48 -3.88 2.11 11.72
N THR A 49 -3.07 1.75 10.73
CA THR A 49 -3.29 0.62 9.82
C THR A 49 -2.01 -0.18 9.63
N PHE A 50 -2.09 -1.30 8.92
CA PHE A 50 -0.95 -2.11 8.50
C PHE A 50 -1.02 -2.38 6.99
N ASP A 51 0.08 -2.88 6.42
CA ASP A 51 0.14 -3.25 5.00
C ASP A 51 -0.51 -4.62 4.78
N LEU A 52 -1.77 -4.62 4.36
CA LEU A 52 -2.50 -5.87 4.09
C LEU A 52 -1.88 -6.72 2.97
N LEU A 53 -1.14 -6.09 2.05
CA LEU A 53 -0.61 -6.75 0.86
C LEU A 53 0.77 -7.37 1.11
N ALA A 54 1.50 -6.93 2.15
CA ALA A 54 2.82 -7.46 2.49
C ALA A 54 2.83 -9.00 2.60
N ALA A 55 3.89 -9.63 2.10
CA ALA A 55 4.05 -11.08 2.12
C ALA A 55 4.02 -11.65 3.55
N GLU A 56 4.58 -10.92 4.52
CA GLU A 56 4.56 -11.29 5.94
C GLU A 56 3.15 -11.31 6.55
N HIS A 57 2.20 -10.57 5.96
CA HIS A 57 0.79 -10.59 6.34
C HIS A 57 -0.04 -11.56 5.50
N GLY A 58 0.58 -12.30 4.58
CA GLY A 58 -0.06 -13.35 3.78
C GLY A 58 -0.63 -12.90 2.43
N GLY A 59 -0.32 -11.68 2.00
CA GLY A 59 -0.62 -11.22 0.63
C GLY A 59 0.13 -12.05 -0.42
N ARG A 60 -0.49 -12.26 -1.58
CA ARG A 60 0.08 -13.07 -2.67
C ARG A 60 -0.14 -12.42 -4.03
N VAL A 61 0.81 -12.59 -4.93
CA VAL A 61 0.57 -12.34 -6.36
C VAL A 61 -0.21 -13.53 -6.92
N GLU A 62 -1.40 -13.27 -7.46
CA GLU A 62 -2.18 -14.29 -8.18
C GLU A 62 -1.72 -14.39 -9.63
N ASP A 63 -1.62 -13.25 -10.31
CA ASP A 63 -1.21 -13.20 -11.71
C ASP A 63 -0.60 -11.85 -12.09
N ALA A 64 0.08 -11.78 -13.23
CA ALA A 64 0.65 -10.56 -13.80
C ALA A 64 0.77 -10.66 -15.33
N SER A 65 0.68 -9.52 -16.03
CA SER A 65 0.80 -9.47 -17.50
C SER A 65 2.19 -9.85 -18.01
N ASP A 66 3.23 -9.61 -17.21
CA ASP A 66 4.63 -9.83 -17.59
C ASP A 66 5.48 -10.20 -16.36
N ARG A 67 6.45 -11.09 -16.57
CA ARG A 67 7.37 -11.63 -15.55
C ARG A 67 8.81 -11.73 -16.09
N PHE A 68 9.17 -10.90 -17.06
CA PHE A 68 10.39 -11.09 -17.84
C PHE A 68 11.66 -10.61 -17.13
N TYR A 69 11.70 -9.38 -16.61
CA TYR A 69 12.91 -8.82 -16.00
C TYR A 69 12.98 -9.13 -14.51
N SER A 70 12.08 -8.54 -13.72
CA SER A 70 12.04 -8.74 -12.26
C SER A 70 10.64 -9.21 -11.87
N PRO A 71 10.50 -10.21 -10.98
CA PRO A 71 9.22 -10.87 -10.70
C PRO A 71 8.25 -9.96 -9.91
N PRO A 72 6.92 -10.08 -10.15
CA PRO A 72 5.92 -9.29 -9.44
C PRO A 72 5.90 -9.54 -7.93
N GLY A 73 6.36 -10.70 -7.46
CA GLY A 73 6.40 -11.02 -6.02
C GLY A 73 7.29 -10.08 -5.21
N HIS A 74 8.22 -9.37 -5.85
CA HIS A 74 9.06 -8.38 -5.19
C HIS A 74 8.27 -7.17 -4.65
N THR A 75 7.09 -6.87 -5.20
CA THR A 75 6.25 -5.76 -4.70
C THR A 75 5.64 -6.04 -3.32
N LEU A 76 5.75 -7.27 -2.82
CA LEU A 76 5.23 -7.71 -1.53
C LEU A 76 6.31 -7.76 -0.43
N LEU A 77 7.58 -7.54 -0.79
CA LEU A 77 8.71 -7.67 0.12
C LEU A 77 8.82 -6.42 1.01
N PRO A 78 9.28 -6.57 2.27
CA PRO A 78 9.38 -5.45 3.19
C PRO A 78 10.47 -4.46 2.78
N GLY A 79 10.21 -3.19 3.03
CA GLY A 79 11.16 -2.11 2.82
C GLY A 79 11.23 -1.61 1.39
N ARG A 80 12.09 -0.61 1.18
CA ARG A 80 12.27 0.04 -0.12
C ARG A 80 13.33 -0.70 -0.95
N PRO A 81 13.13 -0.90 -2.26
CA PRO A 81 14.17 -1.45 -3.11
C PRO A 81 15.43 -0.58 -3.11
N ASP A 82 16.58 -1.20 -2.89
CA ASP A 82 17.91 -0.59 -3.06
C ASP A 82 18.34 -0.59 -4.53
N ARG A 83 17.79 -1.51 -5.32
CA ARG A 83 18.13 -1.74 -6.72
C ARG A 83 16.87 -2.01 -7.55
N MET A 84 16.94 -1.75 -8.86
CA MET A 84 15.81 -1.95 -9.78
C MET A 84 15.37 -3.41 -9.91
N ASP A 85 16.29 -4.36 -9.72
CA ASP A 85 16.00 -5.80 -9.76
C ASP A 85 15.21 -6.31 -8.56
N GLN A 86 15.03 -5.46 -7.53
CA GLN A 86 14.24 -5.74 -6.33
C GLN A 86 12.80 -5.21 -6.39
N GLY A 87 12.36 -4.67 -7.53
CA GLY A 87 10.95 -4.36 -7.78
C GLY A 87 10.36 -5.28 -8.86
N TRP A 88 9.27 -4.83 -9.50
CA TRP A 88 8.68 -5.48 -10.68
C TRP A 88 8.99 -4.67 -11.95
N GLU A 89 9.56 -5.32 -12.96
CA GLU A 89 9.89 -4.69 -14.23
C GLU A 89 9.40 -5.55 -15.41
N THR A 90 8.71 -4.90 -16.34
CA THR A 90 8.10 -5.54 -17.52
C THR A 90 8.85 -5.19 -18.80
N ARG A 91 8.59 -5.95 -19.88
CA ARG A 91 9.09 -5.59 -21.20
C ARG A 91 8.46 -4.27 -21.67
N ARG A 92 9.25 -3.49 -22.42
CA ARG A 92 8.72 -2.31 -23.11
C ARG A 92 7.60 -2.71 -24.06
N ARG A 93 6.41 -2.18 -23.81
CA ARG A 93 5.25 -2.32 -24.68
C ARG A 93 5.27 -1.35 -25.85
N ARG A 94 4.62 -1.75 -26.95
CA ARG A 94 4.51 -0.96 -28.19
C ARG A 94 3.06 -0.77 -28.65
N ASP A 95 2.12 -1.23 -27.85
CA ASP A 95 0.68 -1.09 -28.05
C ASP A 95 0.08 -0.13 -27.01
N ARG A 96 -1.24 0.00 -26.97
CA ARG A 96 -1.97 0.98 -26.13
C ARG A 96 -2.48 0.42 -24.80
N GLY A 97 -2.11 -0.80 -24.43
CA GLY A 97 -2.55 -1.37 -23.16
C GLY A 97 -1.64 -0.98 -21.99
N HIS A 98 -1.86 -1.62 -20.85
CA HIS A 98 -1.09 -1.44 -19.62
C HIS A 98 -0.66 -2.79 -19.04
N ASP A 99 0.47 -2.80 -18.35
CA ASP A 99 0.86 -3.94 -17.53
C ASP A 99 0.08 -3.94 -16.20
N TRP A 100 -0.18 -5.12 -15.66
CA TRP A 100 -0.94 -5.28 -14.44
C TRP A 100 -0.37 -6.40 -13.55
N ILE A 101 -0.58 -6.27 -12.25
CA ILE A 101 -0.45 -7.34 -11.25
C ILE A 101 -1.81 -7.47 -10.57
N ARG A 102 -2.25 -8.71 -10.37
CA ARG A 102 -3.39 -9.05 -9.53
C ARG A 102 -2.91 -9.74 -8.27
N TYR A 103 -3.47 -9.31 -7.14
CA TYR A 103 -3.10 -9.79 -5.82
C TYR A 103 -4.28 -10.43 -5.10
N ALA A 104 -3.99 -11.46 -4.31
CA ALA A 104 -4.89 -12.00 -3.30
C ALA A 104 -4.57 -11.34 -1.96
N LEU A 105 -5.59 -10.75 -1.34
CA LEU A 105 -5.50 -10.27 0.03
C LEU A 105 -5.76 -11.44 1.01
N PRO A 106 -5.08 -11.47 2.17
CA PRO A 106 -5.25 -12.54 3.16
C PRO A 106 -6.63 -12.52 3.83
N ALA A 107 -7.31 -11.36 3.81
CA ALA A 107 -8.64 -11.18 4.34
C ALA A 107 -9.38 -10.05 3.61
N ARG A 108 -10.71 -10.08 3.65
CA ARG A 108 -11.55 -8.96 3.23
C ARG A 108 -11.35 -7.80 4.22
N ALA A 109 -11.03 -6.62 3.71
CA ALA A 109 -10.74 -5.44 4.54
C ALA A 109 -11.14 -4.13 3.84
N ARG A 110 -11.23 -3.06 4.61
CA ARG A 110 -11.33 -1.70 4.07
C ARG A 110 -9.94 -1.16 3.79
N ILE A 111 -9.63 -0.92 2.52
CA ILE A 111 -8.34 -0.35 2.11
C ILE A 111 -8.42 1.17 2.30
N ARG A 112 -7.58 1.72 3.18
CA ARG A 112 -7.59 3.17 3.50
C ARG A 112 -6.59 3.99 2.69
N ALA A 113 -5.53 3.34 2.19
CA ALA A 113 -4.46 3.99 1.48
C ALA A 113 -3.66 2.97 0.65
N VAL A 114 -2.88 3.46 -0.30
CA VAL A 114 -1.94 2.67 -1.09
C VAL A 114 -0.60 3.38 -1.17
N GLU A 115 0.49 2.62 -1.10
CA GLU A 115 1.83 3.09 -1.44
C GLU A 115 2.25 2.51 -2.80
N ILE A 116 2.70 3.37 -3.70
CA ILE A 116 3.27 2.98 -5.00
C ILE A 116 4.69 3.55 -5.06
N ASP A 117 5.69 2.70 -4.87
CA ASP A 117 7.10 3.08 -4.91
C ASP A 117 7.69 2.84 -6.31
N THR A 118 8.00 3.93 -7.02
CA THR A 118 8.75 3.90 -8.29
C THR A 118 10.24 4.12 -8.06
N GLY A 119 10.71 3.96 -6.83
CA GLY A 119 12.09 4.07 -6.40
C GLY A 119 13.02 3.27 -7.29
N ARG A 120 14.20 3.85 -7.58
CA ARG A 120 15.23 3.28 -8.47
C ARG A 120 14.86 3.24 -9.95
N TYR A 121 13.59 3.35 -10.34
CA TYR A 121 13.16 3.44 -11.74
C TYR A 121 13.25 4.89 -12.25
N ARG A 122 14.46 5.36 -12.56
CA ARG A 122 14.68 6.76 -13.00
C ARG A 122 14.33 7.02 -14.47
N GLY A 123 14.51 6.02 -15.34
CA GLY A 123 14.32 6.16 -16.79
C GLY A 123 13.19 5.30 -17.38
N ASN A 124 12.62 4.42 -16.57
CA ASN A 124 11.64 3.41 -16.97
C ASN A 124 10.49 3.26 -15.95
N ALA A 125 10.31 4.22 -15.04
CA ALA A 125 9.13 4.23 -14.18
C ALA A 125 7.84 4.28 -15.02
N PRO A 126 6.75 3.63 -14.56
CA PRO A 126 5.44 3.84 -15.14
C PRO A 126 5.03 5.30 -14.99
N GLY A 127 4.40 5.87 -16.02
CA GLY A 127 3.91 7.25 -15.96
C GLY A 127 2.57 7.41 -15.22
N TRP A 128 1.78 6.33 -15.12
CA TRP A 128 0.45 6.32 -14.50
C TRP A 128 0.16 4.97 -13.86
N ALA A 129 -0.64 4.96 -12.81
CA ALA A 129 -1.23 3.74 -12.23
C ALA A 129 -2.74 3.90 -12.00
N ARG A 130 -3.43 2.76 -11.99
CA ARG A 130 -4.83 2.61 -11.56
C ARG A 130 -4.91 1.45 -10.58
N LEU A 131 -5.81 1.53 -9.62
CA LEU A 131 -6.08 0.44 -8.68
C LEU A 131 -7.55 0.06 -8.76
N HIS A 132 -7.80 -1.23 -8.84
CA HIS A 132 -9.14 -1.79 -8.73
C HIS A 132 -9.15 -2.78 -7.56
N THR A 133 -10.32 -2.94 -6.95
CA THR A 133 -10.59 -3.97 -5.95
C THR A 133 -11.68 -4.89 -6.45
N PHE A 134 -11.62 -6.14 -6.02
CA PHE A 134 -12.63 -7.14 -6.29
C PHE A 134 -13.16 -7.66 -4.96
N ASP A 135 -14.47 -7.56 -4.76
CA ASP A 135 -15.13 -8.15 -3.59
C ASP A 135 -15.82 -9.45 -4.00
N ALA A 136 -15.15 -10.59 -3.79
CA ALA A 136 -15.68 -11.91 -4.14
C ALA A 136 -16.95 -12.29 -3.34
N ALA A 137 -17.22 -11.60 -2.23
CA ALA A 137 -18.45 -11.80 -1.45
C ALA A 137 -19.62 -10.95 -1.96
N ALA A 138 -19.40 -10.03 -2.92
CA ALA A 138 -20.48 -9.22 -3.47
C ALA A 138 -21.46 -10.12 -4.27
N PRO A 139 -22.77 -9.87 -4.17
CA PRO A 139 -23.74 -10.49 -5.05
C PRO A 139 -23.35 -10.26 -6.51
N ASP A 140 -23.40 -11.32 -7.32
CA ASP A 140 -23.10 -11.30 -8.74
C ASP A 140 -21.66 -10.91 -9.13
N ALA A 141 -20.69 -10.94 -8.20
CA ALA A 141 -19.30 -10.47 -8.43
C ALA A 141 -18.64 -11.01 -9.72
N GLY A 142 -19.02 -12.21 -10.15
CA GLY A 142 -18.46 -12.86 -11.33
C GLY A 142 -17.09 -13.51 -11.06
N ASP A 143 -16.35 -13.77 -12.13
CA ASP A 143 -15.01 -14.35 -12.06
C ASP A 143 -13.97 -13.22 -11.97
N PRO A 144 -13.12 -13.16 -10.93
CA PRO A 144 -12.06 -12.15 -10.84
C PRO A 144 -11.04 -12.22 -11.97
N THR A 145 -10.96 -13.33 -12.72
CA THR A 145 -10.10 -13.47 -13.91
C THR A 145 -10.66 -12.76 -15.14
N ASP A 146 -11.95 -12.42 -15.15
CA ASP A 146 -12.57 -11.57 -16.16
C ASP A 146 -12.45 -10.09 -15.72
N PRO A 147 -11.68 -9.25 -16.42
CA PRO A 147 -11.55 -7.83 -16.09
C PRO A 147 -12.86 -7.05 -16.30
N ALA A 148 -13.84 -7.60 -17.01
CA ALA A 148 -15.17 -7.04 -17.18
C ALA A 148 -16.18 -7.51 -16.11
N ALA A 149 -15.76 -8.38 -15.17
CA ALA A 149 -16.63 -8.86 -14.12
C ALA A 149 -17.15 -7.71 -13.23
N PRO A 150 -18.43 -7.72 -12.85
CA PRO A 150 -19.06 -6.61 -12.13
C PRO A 150 -18.54 -6.44 -10.69
N GLY A 151 -17.84 -7.44 -10.15
CA GLY A 151 -17.18 -7.36 -8.85
C GLY A 151 -15.99 -6.40 -8.82
N TRP A 152 -15.40 -6.05 -9.98
CA TRP A 152 -14.31 -5.08 -10.06
C TRP A 152 -14.80 -3.64 -9.87
N ARG A 153 -14.16 -2.91 -8.96
CA ARG A 153 -14.44 -1.50 -8.67
C ARG A 153 -13.16 -0.69 -8.69
N GLU A 154 -13.17 0.44 -9.40
CA GLU A 154 -12.03 1.38 -9.38
C GLU A 154 -11.90 1.98 -7.97
N LEU A 155 -10.72 1.81 -7.37
CA LEU A 155 -10.36 2.34 -6.06
C LEU A 155 -9.43 3.55 -6.19
N LEU A 156 -8.56 3.54 -7.19
CA LEU A 156 -7.71 4.68 -7.55
C LEU A 156 -7.85 4.94 -9.07
N PRO A 157 -8.34 6.11 -9.50
CA PRO A 157 -8.36 6.47 -10.91
C PRO A 157 -6.94 6.62 -11.46
N ALA A 158 -6.82 6.82 -12.78
CA ALA A 158 -5.52 7.05 -13.42
C ALA A 158 -4.77 8.19 -12.72
N THR A 159 -3.75 7.83 -11.96
CA THR A 159 -2.96 8.75 -11.14
C THR A 159 -1.55 8.82 -11.69
N ARG A 160 -1.06 10.04 -11.93
CA ARG A 160 0.27 10.27 -12.46
C ARG A 160 1.30 9.85 -11.43
N LEU A 161 2.34 9.16 -11.88
CA LEU A 161 3.48 8.79 -11.05
C LEU A 161 4.72 9.53 -11.53
N GLU A 162 5.57 9.91 -10.58
CA GLU A 162 6.89 10.48 -10.85
C GLU A 162 7.96 9.39 -10.74
N PRO A 163 9.06 9.47 -11.52
CA PRO A 163 10.19 8.56 -11.36
C PRO A 163 10.85 8.66 -9.99
N ASP A 164 11.43 7.56 -9.51
CA ASP A 164 12.21 7.48 -8.26
C ASP A 164 11.49 8.05 -7.02
N THR A 165 10.18 7.82 -6.93
CA THR A 165 9.29 8.49 -5.96
C THR A 165 8.40 7.49 -5.22
N VAL A 166 8.24 7.70 -3.91
CA VAL A 166 7.26 6.99 -3.09
C VAL A 166 5.94 7.77 -3.10
N HIS A 167 4.89 7.19 -3.66
CA HIS A 167 3.55 7.80 -3.72
C HIS A 167 2.67 7.19 -2.63
N ARG A 168 2.33 7.97 -1.61
CA ARG A 168 1.38 7.56 -0.56
C ARG A 168 0.05 8.25 -0.79
N LEU A 169 -0.95 7.48 -1.18
CA LEU A 169 -2.25 7.99 -1.63
C LEU A 169 -3.33 7.51 -0.66
N LEU A 170 -4.08 8.46 -0.10
CA LEU A 170 -5.29 8.15 0.66
C LEU A 170 -6.40 7.75 -0.30
N LEU A 171 -7.20 6.77 0.11
CA LEU A 171 -8.31 6.24 -0.67
C LEU A 171 -9.65 6.64 -0.02
N PRO A 172 -10.71 6.85 -0.82
CA PRO A 172 -12.01 7.29 -0.34
C PRO A 172 -12.72 6.31 0.61
#